data_AF-A0A0M0C1S0-F1
#
_entry.id   AF-A0A0M0C1S0-F1
#
_cell.length_a   1.000
_cell.length_b   1.000
_cell.length_c   1.000
_cell.angle_alpha   90.00
_cell.angle_beta   90.00
_cell.angle_gamma   90.00
#
_symmetry.space_group_name_H-M   'P 1'
#
loop_
_entity.id
_entity.type
_entity.pdbx_description
1 polymer ?
#
loop_
_entity_poly.entity_id
_entity_poly.type
_entity_poly.pdbx_seq_one_letter_code
_entity_poly.pdbx_strand_id
1 'polypeptide(L)'
;IDVNRYVSDYALYWFDYLAGYNTVFVELGWNQSTPKHIGLCRGAARIQEKDWGTIIVWKDVNDHDNPNEGGTYKSGPEMYQDMIDSYQSGANYVIIFNFPKDPPNNIYGILKDEHFTAMETFWEYANRVPEDFGCRKGEVVYVLPKDYAWGLRRVDDVIWLPKWGPDELSLDIWEDINKLIEKYGLRLDIVYDDPHFIIKNYDEIYYWNDEIN
;
A
#
# COMPACT_ATOMS: atom_id res chain seq x y z
N ILE A 1 13.07 -20.75 18.19
CA ILE A 1 13.54 -20.09 16.96
C ILE A 1 12.47 -19.08 16.63
N ASP A 2 12.77 -17.79 16.76
CA ASP A 2 11.89 -16.77 16.24
C ASP A 2 12.12 -16.72 14.72
N VAL A 3 11.06 -16.89 13.94
CA VAL A 3 11.12 -16.96 12.48
C VAL A 3 10.43 -15.72 11.96
N ASN A 4 11.16 -14.84 11.27
CA ASN A 4 10.55 -13.70 10.60
C ASN A 4 9.55 -14.20 9.55
N ARG A 5 8.28 -13.84 9.74
CA ARG A 5 7.18 -14.19 8.85
C ARG A 5 6.86 -13.02 7.95
N TYR A 6 6.85 -13.30 6.66
CA TYR A 6 6.58 -12.34 5.59
C TYR A 6 5.25 -12.73 4.93
N VAL A 7 4.46 -11.73 4.55
CA VAL A 7 3.26 -11.91 3.74
C VAL A 7 3.12 -10.75 2.77
N SER A 8 2.44 -11.01 1.65
CA SER A 8 1.96 -9.98 0.73
C SER A 8 0.45 -9.99 0.81
N ASP A 9 -0.15 -8.81 0.84
CA ASP A 9 -1.59 -8.66 0.78
C ASP A 9 -1.96 -7.39 0.00
N TYR A 10 -3.25 -7.19 -0.22
CA TYR A 10 -3.81 -6.10 -0.98
C TYR A 10 -4.82 -5.24 -0.18
N ALA A 11 -5.14 -5.61 1.07
CA ALA A 11 -6.21 -4.93 1.80
C ALA A 11 -6.10 -4.97 3.33
N LEU A 12 -5.83 -6.12 3.93
CA LEU A 12 -6.07 -6.40 5.34
C LEU A 12 -4.80 -6.37 6.19
N TYR A 13 -3.87 -5.47 5.87
CA TYR A 13 -2.54 -5.38 6.48
C TYR A 13 -2.56 -5.30 8.02
N TRP A 14 -3.52 -4.56 8.58
CA TRP A 14 -3.71 -4.49 10.03
C TRP A 14 -3.92 -5.86 10.66
N PHE A 15 -4.76 -6.67 10.01
CA PHE A 15 -5.12 -8.01 10.47
C PHE A 15 -4.02 -9.03 10.21
N ASP A 16 -3.21 -8.85 9.17
CA ASP A 16 -2.00 -9.65 8.97
C ASP A 16 -1.01 -9.49 10.14
N TYR A 17 -0.78 -8.26 10.60
CA TYR A 17 0.06 -8.04 11.77
C TYR A 17 -0.55 -8.65 13.04
N LEU A 18 -1.87 -8.53 13.23
CA LEU A 18 -2.57 -9.22 14.34
C LEU A 18 -2.48 -10.75 14.24
N ALA A 19 -2.42 -11.31 13.03
CA ALA A 19 -2.21 -12.74 12.80
C ALA A 19 -0.76 -13.19 13.07
N GLY A 20 0.15 -12.26 13.35
CA GLY A 20 1.51 -12.52 13.80
C GLY A 20 2.56 -12.48 12.69
N TYR A 21 2.28 -11.82 11.56
CA TYR A 21 3.32 -11.51 10.57
C TYR A 21 4.28 -10.43 11.10
N ASN A 22 5.55 -10.50 10.69
CA ASN A 22 6.58 -9.53 11.08
C ASN A 22 6.74 -8.43 10.03
N THR A 23 6.50 -8.76 8.76
CA THR A 23 6.60 -7.85 7.63
C THR A 23 5.48 -8.11 6.65
N VAL A 24 4.75 -7.07 6.29
CA VAL A 24 3.73 -7.10 5.24
C VAL A 24 4.22 -6.32 4.02
N PHE A 25 4.07 -6.90 2.84
CA PHE A 25 4.29 -6.26 1.56
C PHE A 25 2.96 -5.76 1.00
N VAL A 26 2.82 -4.44 0.85
CA VAL A 26 1.65 -3.83 0.21
C VAL A 26 1.73 -4.01 -1.31
N GLU A 27 0.71 -4.60 -1.91
CA GLU A 27 0.60 -4.73 -3.36
C GLU A 27 0.24 -3.39 -4.02
N LEU A 28 1.16 -2.88 -4.85
CA LEU A 28 0.97 -1.65 -5.64
C LEU A 28 0.58 -2.00 -7.07
N GLY A 29 -0.71 -1.88 -7.39
CA GLY A 29 -1.24 -2.27 -8.69
C GLY A 29 -2.73 -1.99 -8.89
N TRP A 30 -3.30 -2.57 -9.94
CA TRP A 30 -4.73 -2.51 -10.30
C TRP A 30 -5.31 -1.10 -10.33
N ASN A 31 -4.53 -0.15 -10.86
CA ASN A 31 -4.85 1.28 -10.94
C ASN A 31 -5.33 1.89 -9.60
N GLN A 32 -4.91 1.31 -8.47
CA GLN A 32 -5.22 1.86 -7.15
C GLN A 32 -4.30 3.01 -6.78
N SER A 33 -4.77 3.83 -5.83
CA SER A 33 -4.01 4.91 -5.24
C SER A 33 -2.83 4.38 -4.41
N THR A 34 -1.61 4.59 -4.90
CA THR A 34 -0.37 4.25 -4.18
C THR A 34 -0.33 4.88 -2.78
N PRO A 35 -0.64 6.19 -2.58
CA PRO A 35 -0.66 6.78 -1.24
C PRO A 35 -1.64 6.13 -0.27
N LYS A 36 -2.81 5.72 -0.75
CA LYS A 36 -3.83 5.04 0.07
C LYS A 36 -3.30 3.71 0.62
N HIS A 37 -2.79 2.86 -0.26
CA HIS A 37 -2.32 1.52 0.12
C HIS A 37 -1.04 1.59 0.97
N ILE A 38 -0.12 2.50 0.66
CA ILE A 38 1.04 2.78 1.52
C ILE A 38 0.58 3.28 2.89
N GLY A 39 -0.35 4.24 2.96
CA GLY A 39 -0.85 4.78 4.22
C GLY A 39 -1.50 3.73 5.12
N LEU A 40 -2.26 2.79 4.53
CA LEU A 40 -2.83 1.64 5.24
C LEU A 40 -1.75 0.70 5.81
N CYS A 41 -0.81 0.26 4.96
CA CYS A 41 0.20 -0.71 5.39
C CYS A 41 1.22 -0.10 6.35
N ARG A 42 1.74 1.08 6.04
CA ARG A 42 2.70 1.81 6.89
C ARG A 42 2.07 2.20 8.21
N GLY A 43 0.82 2.69 8.21
CA GLY A 43 0.09 3.02 9.43
C GLY A 43 -0.05 1.81 10.35
N ALA A 44 -0.49 0.67 9.80
CA ALA A 44 -0.57 -0.57 10.55
C ALA A 44 0.79 -1.03 11.10
N ALA A 45 1.83 -1.02 10.26
CA ALA A 45 3.18 -1.42 10.65
C ALA A 45 3.72 -0.54 11.77
N ARG A 46 3.57 0.78 11.64
CA ARG A 46 4.06 1.76 12.61
C ARG A 46 3.38 1.60 13.97
N ILE A 47 2.06 1.49 14.01
CA ILE A 47 1.31 1.37 15.26
C ILE A 47 1.59 0.04 15.97
N GLN A 48 1.84 -1.03 15.22
CA GLN A 48 2.12 -2.35 15.75
C GLN A 48 3.63 -2.64 15.93
N GLU A 49 4.49 -1.64 15.70
CA GLU A 49 5.96 -1.73 15.79
C GLU A 49 6.55 -2.86 14.92
N LYS A 50 6.15 -2.90 13.65
CA LYS A 50 6.53 -3.89 12.64
C LYS A 50 7.22 -3.25 11.43
N ASP A 51 7.90 -4.09 10.65
CA ASP A 51 8.49 -3.71 9.37
C ASP A 51 7.45 -3.83 8.26
N TRP A 52 7.65 -3.11 7.15
CA TRP A 52 6.80 -3.23 5.97
C TRP A 52 7.61 -3.02 4.70
N GLY A 53 7.03 -3.40 3.57
CA GLY A 53 7.59 -3.10 2.26
C GLY A 53 6.51 -3.05 1.20
N THR A 54 6.90 -2.93 -0.05
CA THR A 54 5.99 -2.93 -1.19
C THR A 54 6.30 -4.08 -2.14
N ILE A 55 5.28 -4.56 -2.84
CA ILE A 55 5.44 -5.39 -4.03
C ILE A 55 4.71 -4.72 -5.19
N ILE A 56 5.46 -4.39 -6.24
CA ILE A 56 4.91 -3.80 -7.45
C ILE A 56 4.37 -4.93 -8.31
N VAL A 57 3.08 -4.88 -8.62
CA VAL A 57 2.36 -5.90 -9.38
C VAL A 57 1.77 -5.29 -10.67
N TRP A 58 0.80 -5.96 -11.29
CA TRP A 58 0.14 -5.50 -12.50
C TRP A 58 -0.45 -4.09 -12.36
N LYS A 59 -0.32 -3.28 -13.42
CA LYS A 59 -1.02 -1.98 -13.50
C LYS A 59 -2.52 -2.22 -13.57
N ASP A 60 -2.94 -3.10 -14.45
CA ASP A 60 -4.33 -3.45 -14.65
C ASP A 60 -4.44 -4.92 -15.04
N VAL A 61 -5.48 -5.59 -14.57
CA VAL A 61 -5.88 -6.89 -15.11
C VAL A 61 -7.14 -6.64 -15.93
N ASN A 62 -7.05 -6.81 -17.25
CA ASN A 62 -8.24 -6.80 -18.07
C ASN A 62 -9.12 -7.96 -17.61
N ASP A 63 -10.19 -7.60 -16.91
CA ASP A 63 -11.33 -8.40 -16.48
C ASP A 63 -11.03 -9.76 -15.84
N HIS A 64 -11.46 -9.92 -14.58
CA HIS A 64 -11.48 -11.22 -13.92
C HIS A 64 -12.25 -12.30 -14.71
N ASP A 65 -13.08 -11.88 -15.68
CA ASP A 65 -13.89 -12.73 -16.54
C ASP A 65 -13.23 -13.15 -17.88
N ASN A 66 -12.07 -12.60 -18.27
CA ASN A 66 -11.38 -13.03 -19.50
C ASN A 66 -9.85 -13.15 -19.34
N PRO A 67 -9.36 -14.29 -18.81
CA PRO A 67 -7.92 -14.53 -18.56
C PRO A 67 -7.04 -14.60 -19.84
N ASN A 68 -7.62 -14.44 -21.04
CA ASN A 68 -6.92 -14.48 -22.31
C ASN A 68 -6.54 -13.09 -22.86
N GLU A 69 -7.06 -12.01 -22.29
CA GLU A 69 -6.62 -10.66 -22.58
C GLU A 69 -5.63 -10.23 -21.50
N GLY A 70 -4.35 -10.52 -21.72
CA GLY A 70 -3.29 -10.25 -20.75
C GLY A 70 -3.40 -8.86 -20.13
N GLY A 71 -3.28 -8.79 -18.80
CA GLY A 71 -3.23 -7.52 -18.09
C GLY A 71 -2.10 -6.62 -18.60
N THR A 72 -2.16 -5.34 -18.24
CA THR A 72 -1.06 -4.42 -18.52
C THR A 72 -0.15 -4.35 -17.30
N TYR A 73 1.15 -4.56 -17.52
CA TYR A 73 2.14 -4.30 -16.48
C TYR A 73 2.49 -2.81 -16.47
N LYS A 74 2.97 -2.31 -15.33
CA LYS A 74 3.42 -0.91 -15.22
C LYS A 74 4.59 -0.67 -16.18
N SER A 75 4.61 0.48 -16.84
CA SER A 75 5.78 0.90 -17.63
C SER A 75 7.01 1.14 -16.74
N GLY A 76 8.20 1.22 -17.35
CA GLY A 76 9.44 1.53 -16.60
C GLY A 76 9.32 2.79 -15.73
N PRO A 77 8.84 3.94 -16.26
CA PRO A 77 8.63 5.16 -15.48
C PRO A 77 7.59 5.03 -14.36
N GLU A 78 6.49 4.31 -14.57
CA GLU A 78 5.49 4.08 -13.52
C GLU A 78 6.06 3.22 -12.39
N MET A 79 6.78 2.14 -12.73
CA MET A 79 7.46 1.29 -11.76
C MET A 79 8.55 2.08 -11.00
N TYR A 80 9.30 2.94 -11.68
CA TYR A 80 10.26 3.84 -11.03
C TYR A 80 9.58 4.75 -10.01
N GLN A 81 8.45 5.35 -10.35
CA GLN A 81 7.72 6.22 -9.42
C GLN A 81 7.24 5.44 -8.19
N ASP A 82 6.73 4.22 -8.33
CA ASP A 82 6.35 3.39 -7.17
C ASP A 82 7.55 3.04 -6.29
N MET A 83 8.72 2.77 -6.88
CA MET A 83 9.96 2.53 -6.11
C MET A 83 10.36 3.78 -5.31
N ILE A 84 10.27 4.97 -5.92
CA ILE A 84 10.52 6.25 -5.24
C ILE A 84 9.52 6.47 -4.11
N ASP A 85 8.22 6.30 -4.36
CA ASP A 85 7.17 6.51 -3.36
C ASP A 85 7.33 5.53 -2.18
N SER A 86 7.68 4.28 -2.46
CA SER A 86 7.99 3.26 -1.46
C SER A 86 9.18 3.68 -0.59
N TYR A 87 10.29 4.05 -1.23
CA TYR A 87 11.54 4.44 -0.56
C TYR A 87 11.37 5.70 0.30
N GLN A 88 10.75 6.74 -0.27
CA GLN A 88 10.48 7.99 0.45
C GLN A 88 9.49 7.80 1.59
N SER A 89 8.63 6.78 1.52
CA SER A 89 7.72 6.43 2.62
C SER A 89 8.36 5.56 3.70
N GLY A 90 9.57 5.04 3.47
CA GLY A 90 10.32 4.23 4.43
C GLY A 90 10.07 2.72 4.32
N ALA A 91 9.64 2.22 3.16
CA ALA A 91 9.52 0.79 2.91
C ALA A 91 10.89 0.10 3.00
N ASN A 92 11.04 -0.91 3.87
CA ASN A 92 12.29 -1.65 4.02
C ASN A 92 12.61 -2.54 2.80
N TYR A 93 11.58 -2.87 2.02
CA TYR A 93 11.68 -3.74 0.86
C TYR A 93 10.85 -3.15 -0.29
N VAL A 94 11.37 -3.29 -1.51
CA VAL A 94 10.62 -3.07 -2.74
C VAL A 94 10.82 -4.30 -3.62
N ILE A 95 9.74 -5.07 -3.82
CA ILE A 95 9.74 -6.32 -4.56
C ILE A 95 9.11 -6.08 -5.93
N ILE A 96 9.72 -6.61 -6.99
CA ILE A 96 9.17 -6.53 -8.35
C ILE A 96 8.57 -7.89 -8.73
N PHE A 97 7.26 -7.91 -8.95
CA PHE A 97 6.59 -9.08 -9.49
C PHE A 97 6.90 -9.23 -10.98
N ASN A 98 7.21 -10.44 -11.45
CA ASN A 98 7.63 -10.64 -12.83
C ASN A 98 6.93 -11.78 -13.56
N PHE A 99 5.77 -12.26 -13.11
CA PHE A 99 5.06 -13.36 -13.79
C PHE A 99 3.93 -12.84 -14.71
N PRO A 100 3.55 -13.51 -15.83
CA PRO A 100 4.12 -14.72 -16.41
C PRO A 100 5.42 -14.45 -17.18
N LYS A 101 5.89 -15.44 -17.93
CA LYS A 101 6.93 -15.21 -18.94
C LYS A 101 6.28 -14.71 -20.22
N ASP A 102 6.64 -13.51 -20.64
CA ASP A 102 6.25 -12.96 -21.92
C ASP A 102 7.40 -12.13 -22.53
N PRO A 103 8.01 -12.56 -23.66
CA PRO A 103 7.74 -13.82 -24.38
C PRO A 103 8.13 -15.08 -23.58
N PRO A 104 7.68 -16.30 -23.95
CA PRO A 104 7.89 -17.54 -23.16
C PRO A 104 9.35 -17.88 -22.83
N ASN A 105 10.30 -17.41 -23.64
CA ASN A 105 11.73 -17.60 -23.46
C ASN A 105 12.41 -16.50 -22.61
N ASN A 106 11.67 -15.47 -22.19
CA ASN A 106 12.18 -14.45 -21.30
C ASN A 106 12.40 -15.04 -19.90
N ILE A 107 13.67 -15.14 -19.48
CA ILE A 107 14.04 -15.66 -18.16
C ILE A 107 13.67 -14.70 -17.04
N TYR A 108 13.40 -13.43 -17.36
CA TYR A 108 12.99 -12.39 -16.42
C TYR A 108 11.48 -12.16 -16.40
N GLY A 109 10.70 -13.04 -17.04
CA GLY A 109 9.26 -13.00 -16.92
C GLY A 109 8.61 -12.00 -17.89
N ILE A 110 7.78 -11.08 -17.38
CA ILE A 110 7.15 -9.99 -18.14
C ILE A 110 8.01 -8.72 -18.26
N LEU A 111 9.16 -8.70 -17.58
CA LEU A 111 10.01 -7.52 -17.55
C LEU A 111 10.71 -7.28 -18.90
N LYS A 112 10.68 -6.03 -19.32
CA LYS A 112 11.35 -5.46 -20.50
C LYS A 112 12.52 -4.56 -20.09
N ASP A 113 13.38 -4.19 -21.03
CA ASP A 113 14.55 -3.31 -20.83
C ASP A 113 14.23 -2.03 -20.04
N GLU A 114 13.08 -1.40 -20.30
CA GLU A 114 12.65 -0.19 -19.57
C GLU A 114 12.52 -0.40 -18.04
N HIS A 115 12.18 -1.61 -17.61
CA HIS A 115 12.05 -1.95 -16.19
C HIS A 115 13.43 -2.12 -15.56
N PHE A 116 14.39 -2.71 -16.27
CA PHE A 116 15.77 -2.81 -15.81
C PHE A 116 16.40 -1.42 -15.69
N THR A 117 16.19 -0.55 -16.66
CA THR A 117 16.62 0.86 -16.59
C THR A 117 16.01 1.56 -15.37
N ALA A 118 14.72 1.33 -15.08
CA ALA A 118 14.07 1.89 -13.91
C ALA A 118 14.67 1.40 -12.59
N MET A 119 14.99 0.10 -12.48
CA MET A 119 15.63 -0.48 -11.30
C MET A 119 17.05 0.06 -11.10
N GLU A 120 17.84 0.18 -12.17
CA GLU A 120 19.18 0.77 -12.14
C GLU A 120 19.13 2.24 -11.73
N THR A 121 18.24 3.02 -12.34
CA THR A 121 18.03 4.44 -12.01
C THR A 121 17.61 4.61 -10.54
N PHE A 122 16.71 3.76 -10.04
CA PHE A 122 16.32 3.77 -8.63
C PHE A 122 17.48 3.42 -7.70
N TRP A 123 18.26 2.39 -8.04
CA TRP A 123 19.45 2.02 -7.28
C TRP A 123 20.45 3.17 -7.18
N GLU A 124 20.75 3.85 -8.29
CA GLU A 124 21.62 5.02 -8.30
C GLU A 124 21.05 6.17 -7.46
N TYR A 125 19.75 6.44 -7.56
CA TYR A 125 19.06 7.45 -6.78
C TYR A 125 19.18 7.17 -5.27
N ALA A 126 18.83 5.97 -4.81
CA ALA A 126 18.85 5.60 -3.40
C ALA A 126 20.27 5.64 -2.80
N ASN A 127 21.30 5.28 -3.59
CA ASN A 127 22.69 5.39 -3.17
C ASN A 127 23.21 6.84 -3.14
N ARG A 128 22.70 7.70 -4.03
CA ARG A 128 23.11 9.11 -4.12
C ARG A 128 22.44 9.99 -3.08
N VAL A 129 21.20 9.69 -2.71
CA VAL A 129 20.37 10.49 -1.80
C VAL A 129 19.80 9.60 -0.68
N PRO A 130 20.65 9.01 0.17
CA PRO A 130 20.19 8.13 1.26
C PRO A 130 19.27 8.83 2.25
N GLU A 131 19.38 10.15 2.42
CA GLU A 131 18.54 10.98 3.29
C GLU A 131 17.07 11.06 2.86
N ASP A 132 16.77 10.73 1.60
CA ASP A 132 15.39 10.67 1.12
C ASP A 132 14.65 9.41 1.63
N PHE A 133 15.36 8.43 2.21
CA PHE A 133 14.71 7.26 2.78
C PHE A 133 13.78 7.67 3.94
N GLY A 134 12.49 7.36 3.80
CA GLY A 134 11.50 7.72 4.82
C GLY A 134 11.29 9.23 5.01
N CYS A 135 11.74 10.08 4.07
CA CYS A 135 11.56 11.53 4.17
C CYS A 135 10.10 11.99 4.12
N ARG A 136 9.19 11.14 3.63
CA ARG A 136 7.73 11.31 3.63
C ARG A 136 7.09 10.35 4.64
N LYS A 137 7.48 10.46 5.90
CA LYS A 137 6.86 9.73 7.02
C LYS A 137 5.37 10.07 7.16
N GLY A 138 4.62 9.20 7.86
CA GLY A 138 3.25 9.51 8.27
C GLY A 138 3.22 10.68 9.26
N GLU A 139 2.83 11.87 8.82
CA GLU A 139 2.70 13.06 9.66
C GLU A 139 1.28 13.18 10.19
N VAL A 140 0.30 12.75 9.40
CA VAL A 140 -1.13 12.79 9.73
C VAL A 140 -1.68 11.38 9.73
N VAL A 141 -2.66 11.09 10.58
CA VAL A 141 -3.34 9.80 10.60
C VAL A 141 -4.85 9.97 10.50
N TYR A 142 -5.48 9.10 9.71
CA TYR A 142 -6.92 8.88 9.70
C TYR A 142 -7.25 7.57 10.41
N VAL A 143 -8.17 7.62 11.37
CA VAL A 143 -8.51 6.51 12.26
C VAL A 143 -9.88 5.96 11.88
N LEU A 144 -9.88 4.78 11.27
CA LEU A 144 -11.07 4.01 10.91
C LEU A 144 -11.78 3.45 12.16
N PRO A 145 -13.08 3.15 12.07
CA PRO A 145 -13.78 2.47 13.16
C PRO A 145 -13.10 1.14 13.49
N LYS A 146 -13.19 0.74 14.76
CA LYS A 146 -12.67 -0.55 15.20
C LYS A 146 -13.21 -1.71 14.35
N ASP A 147 -12.34 -2.65 13.98
CA ASP A 147 -12.67 -3.86 13.24
C ASP A 147 -13.31 -3.63 11.86
N TYR A 148 -13.25 -2.40 11.31
CA TYR A 148 -13.88 -1.99 10.04
C TYR A 148 -13.11 -2.52 8.82
N ALA A 149 -12.91 -3.84 8.76
CA ALA A 149 -11.96 -4.57 7.91
C ALA A 149 -12.20 -4.35 6.41
N TRP A 150 -11.79 -3.17 5.94
CA TRP A 150 -12.12 -2.64 4.62
C TRP A 150 -10.85 -2.44 3.82
N GLY A 151 -10.81 -3.06 2.64
CA GLY A 151 -9.66 -2.94 1.74
C GLY A 151 -9.55 -1.59 1.04
N LEU A 152 -10.58 -0.74 1.15
CA LEU A 152 -10.62 0.60 0.55
C LEU A 152 -10.27 0.59 -0.94
N ARG A 153 -10.67 -0.45 -1.70
CA ARG A 153 -10.37 -0.54 -3.14
C ARG A 153 -11.33 0.30 -3.98
N ARG A 154 -12.54 0.52 -3.47
CA ARG A 154 -13.63 1.32 -4.03
C ARG A 154 -14.65 1.64 -2.94
N VAL A 155 -15.52 2.63 -3.17
CA VAL A 155 -16.52 3.10 -2.19
C VAL A 155 -17.55 2.02 -1.79
N ASP A 156 -17.83 1.07 -2.68
CA ASP A 156 -18.74 -0.06 -2.47
C ASP A 156 -17.98 -1.37 -2.18
N ASP A 157 -16.70 -1.29 -1.79
CA ASP A 157 -15.88 -2.46 -1.48
C ASP A 157 -16.40 -3.19 -0.23
N VAL A 158 -16.11 -4.48 -0.16
CA VAL A 158 -16.56 -5.35 0.94
C VAL A 158 -15.80 -5.00 2.21
N ILE A 159 -16.57 -4.67 3.25
CA ILE A 159 -16.09 -4.62 4.63
C ILE A 159 -16.27 -6.02 5.22
N TRP A 160 -15.18 -6.70 5.55
CA TRP A 160 -15.19 -8.11 5.95
C TRP A 160 -15.76 -8.33 7.36
N LEU A 161 -15.65 -7.31 8.22
CA LEU A 161 -16.23 -7.25 9.55
C LEU A 161 -16.76 -5.83 9.79
N PRO A 162 -17.94 -5.64 10.39
CA PRO A 162 -18.88 -6.65 10.90
C PRO A 162 -19.95 -7.10 9.88
N LYS A 163 -20.08 -6.45 8.71
CA LYS A 163 -21.31 -6.50 7.91
C LYS A 163 -21.23 -7.20 6.54
N TRP A 164 -20.06 -7.67 6.10
CA TRP A 164 -19.88 -8.28 4.76
C TRP A 164 -20.47 -7.43 3.63
N GLY A 165 -19.93 -6.23 3.45
CA GLY A 165 -20.39 -5.26 2.45
C GLY A 165 -20.27 -3.82 2.96
N PRO A 166 -20.45 -2.82 2.08
CA PRO A 166 -20.45 -1.42 2.49
C PRO A 166 -21.62 -1.12 3.45
N ASP A 167 -21.47 -0.07 4.23
CA ASP A 167 -22.49 0.43 5.14
C ASP A 167 -22.68 1.95 5.03
N GLU A 168 -23.40 2.53 5.97
CA GLU A 168 -23.71 3.96 5.96
C GLU A 168 -22.49 4.87 6.14
N LEU A 169 -21.39 4.34 6.70
CA LEU A 169 -20.14 5.10 6.89
C LEU A 169 -19.24 5.05 5.66
N SER A 170 -19.47 4.10 4.75
CA SER A 170 -18.55 3.85 3.64
C SER A 170 -18.34 5.08 2.75
N LEU A 171 -19.42 5.81 2.43
CA LEU A 171 -19.30 7.00 1.58
C LEU A 171 -18.48 8.11 2.28
N ASP A 172 -18.81 8.42 3.52
CA ASP A 172 -18.16 9.50 4.28
C ASP A 172 -16.67 9.19 4.49
N ILE A 173 -16.35 7.96 4.94
CA ILE A 173 -14.97 7.48 5.10
C ILE A 173 -14.19 7.55 3.78
N TRP A 174 -14.83 7.16 2.67
CA TRP A 174 -14.21 7.19 1.34
C TRP A 174 -13.88 8.64 0.91
N GLU A 175 -14.82 9.56 1.09
CA GLU A 175 -14.64 10.97 0.74
C GLU A 175 -13.54 11.61 1.60
N ASP A 176 -13.55 11.35 2.90
CA ASP A 176 -12.57 11.83 3.86
C ASP A 176 -11.15 11.38 3.52
N ILE A 177 -10.97 10.08 3.25
CA ILE A 177 -9.69 9.53 2.83
C ILE A 177 -9.21 10.19 1.53
N ASN A 178 -10.09 10.40 0.55
CA ASN A 178 -9.69 11.04 -0.69
C ASN A 178 -9.28 12.50 -0.50
N LYS A 179 -10.00 13.27 0.33
CA LYS A 179 -9.61 14.66 0.70
C LYS A 179 -8.25 14.68 1.40
N LEU A 180 -8.05 13.79 2.36
CA LEU A 180 -6.79 13.69 3.10
C LEU A 180 -5.63 13.24 2.21
N ILE A 181 -5.87 12.32 1.26
CA ILE A 181 -4.86 11.93 0.27
C ILE A 181 -4.52 13.10 -0.66
N GLU A 182 -5.51 13.86 -1.12
CA GLU A 182 -5.27 15.05 -1.94
C GLU A 182 -4.41 16.09 -1.20
N LYS A 183 -4.66 16.27 0.11
CA LYS A 183 -3.96 17.24 0.95
C LYS A 183 -2.57 16.78 1.39
N TYR A 184 -2.42 15.53 1.80
CA TYR A 184 -1.21 15.03 2.47
C TYR A 184 -0.42 13.99 1.66
N GLY A 185 -1.04 13.35 0.67
CA GLY A 185 -0.42 12.33 -0.17
C GLY A 185 0.20 11.21 0.66
N LEU A 186 1.48 10.90 0.40
CA LEU A 186 2.23 9.86 1.11
C LEU A 186 2.43 10.15 2.61
N ARG A 187 2.11 11.34 3.12
CA ARG A 187 2.27 11.68 4.54
C ARG A 187 1.05 11.29 5.39
N LEU A 188 0.02 10.72 4.77
CA LEU A 188 -1.14 10.16 5.47
C LEU A 188 -0.88 8.70 5.86
N ASP A 189 -1.10 8.37 7.13
CA ASP A 189 -1.32 7.00 7.61
C ASP A 189 -2.81 6.74 7.78
N ILE A 190 -3.23 5.50 7.60
CA ILE A 190 -4.60 5.05 7.87
C ILE A 190 -4.51 3.86 8.82
N VAL A 191 -5.21 3.95 9.94
CA VAL A 191 -5.15 2.97 11.05
C VAL A 191 -6.55 2.65 11.55
N TYR A 192 -6.66 1.69 12.47
CA TYR A 192 -7.92 1.32 13.11
C TYR A 192 -7.96 1.82 14.56
N ASP A 193 -9.15 2.18 15.04
CA ASP A 193 -9.43 2.52 16.44
C ASP A 193 -9.40 1.26 17.34
N ASP A 194 -8.25 0.60 17.40
CA ASP A 194 -8.02 -0.57 18.25
C ASP A 194 -7.45 -0.14 19.61
N PRO A 195 -8.18 -0.32 20.72
CA PRO A 195 -7.76 0.14 22.04
C PRO A 195 -6.51 -0.56 22.59
N HIS A 196 -6.04 -1.65 21.96
CA HIS A 196 -4.77 -2.28 22.35
C HIS A 196 -3.55 -1.47 21.91
N PHE A 197 -3.72 -0.54 20.97
CA PHE A 197 -2.62 0.25 20.44
C PHE A 197 -2.83 1.74 20.70
N ILE A 198 -1.72 2.44 20.95
CA ILE A 198 -1.76 3.87 21.25
C ILE A 198 -1.44 4.65 19.99
N ILE A 199 -2.43 5.38 19.46
CA ILE A 199 -2.24 6.30 18.33
C ILE A 199 -1.64 7.59 18.89
N LYS A 200 -0.36 7.82 18.62
CA LYS A 200 0.39 9.00 19.07
C LYS A 200 1.52 9.34 18.09
N ASN A 201 2.14 10.50 18.30
CA ASN A 201 3.26 11.01 17.49
C ASN A 201 2.88 11.33 16.03
N TYR A 202 1.62 11.69 15.80
CA TYR A 202 1.17 12.36 14.57
C TYR A 202 0.95 13.83 14.87
N ASP A 203 1.18 14.68 13.88
CA ASP A 203 0.96 16.12 13.97
C ASP A 203 -0.55 16.42 14.02
N GLU A 204 -1.34 15.63 13.28
CA GLU A 204 -2.80 15.69 13.27
C GLU A 204 -3.41 14.27 13.29
N ILE A 205 -4.51 14.10 14.03
CA ILE A 205 -5.26 12.85 14.16
C ILE A 205 -6.71 13.17 13.79
N TYR A 206 -7.22 12.51 12.76
CA TYR A 206 -8.60 12.60 12.30
C TYR A 206 -9.28 11.26 12.54
N TYR A 207 -10.44 11.26 13.18
CA TYR A 207 -11.27 10.08 13.34
C TYR A 207 -12.34 10.03 12.25
N TRP A 208 -12.85 8.83 11.98
CA TRP A 208 -13.91 8.57 11.00
C TRP A 208 -15.21 9.37 11.20
N ASN A 209 -15.39 9.97 12.37
CA ASN A 209 -16.55 10.78 12.74
C ASN A 209 -16.22 12.28 12.91
N ASP A 210 -15.01 12.72 12.53
CA ASP A 210 -14.63 14.12 12.51
C ASP A 210 -15.08 14.80 11.21
N GLU A 211 -15.38 16.10 11.27
CA GLU A 211 -15.62 16.90 10.06
C GLU A 211 -14.29 17.29 9.39
N ILE A 212 -14.01 16.71 8.22
CA ILE A 212 -12.83 17.05 7.41
C ILE A 212 -13.15 18.20 6.45
N ASN A 213 -12.52 19.35 6.72
CA ASN A 213 -12.57 20.55 5.89
C ASN A 213 -11.34 20.71 4.99
#